data_AF-A0A4Q6AZ09-F1
#
_entry.id   AF-A0A4Q6AZ09-F1
#
_cell.length_a   1.000
_cell.length_b   1.000
_cell.length_c   1.000
_cell.angle_alpha   90.00
_cell.angle_beta   90.00
_cell.angle_gamma   90.00
#
_symmetry.space_group_name_H-M   'P 1'
#
loop_
_entity.id
_entity.type
_entity.pdbx_description
1 polymer ?
#
loop_
_entity_poly.entity_id
_entity_poly.type
_entity_poly.pdbx_seq_one_letter_code
_entity_poly.pdbx_strand_id
1 'polypeptide(L)'
;MLKAIATYRTKVASWKLKENCGRKVSKKPVMPSSIYKLQRQELISEILKLYGQIHPKKRRLYNLTIKRERIKARSVSKLCFGSAKLFRAQFNLAANSLEGHQDWLNVFRLARSSSMTFVGSSDESFGNQTLQYSMADKTLKIRLPNAKGFESKTLLLRDVVFPDFLKAEFAKALSHPGKHGKKNQKTSLPITYRLIRRYNSANKEKSYYLQASFKVAAPPIITRSDNGLVGLDTNADHLAITETDRFGNYLDSFVLPFNLKGLDSEQAAAIIG
;
A
#
# COMPACT_ATOMS: atom_id res chain seq x y z
N MET A 1 10.05 -25.41 28.55
CA MET A 1 8.76 -24.69 28.42
C MET A 1 7.87 -25.29 27.31
N LEU A 2 8.30 -25.36 26.05
CA LEU A 2 7.57 -26.01 24.94
C LEU A 2 7.19 -27.48 25.22
N LYS A 3 8.11 -28.25 25.83
CA LYS A 3 7.83 -29.61 26.29
C LYS A 3 6.64 -29.67 27.26
N ALA A 4 6.56 -28.76 28.22
CA ALA A 4 5.46 -28.71 29.18
C ALA A 4 4.10 -28.38 28.52
N ILE A 5 4.08 -27.49 27.52
CA ILE A 5 2.89 -27.17 26.73
C ILE A 5 2.45 -28.38 25.91
N ALA A 6 3.37 -29.05 25.22
CA ALA A 6 3.08 -30.25 24.44
C ALA A 6 2.53 -31.38 25.33
N THR A 7 3.16 -31.62 26.49
CA THR A 7 2.71 -32.60 27.48
C THR A 7 1.34 -32.25 28.07
N TYR A 8 1.04 -30.98 28.33
CA TYR A 8 -0.28 -30.57 28.80
C TYR A 8 -1.34 -30.77 27.70
N ARG A 9 -1.04 -30.42 26.44
CA ARG A 9 -1.94 -30.61 25.29
C ARG A 9 -2.27 -32.08 25.05
N THR A 10 -1.30 -32.98 25.11
CA THR A 10 -1.54 -34.43 24.97
C THR A 10 -2.37 -34.99 26.13
N LYS A 11 -2.10 -34.56 27.36
CA LYS A 11 -2.92 -34.92 28.53
C LYS A 11 -4.37 -34.45 28.36
N VAL A 12 -4.61 -33.20 27.96
CA VAL A 12 -5.97 -32.66 27.73
C VAL A 12 -6.68 -33.38 26.57
N ALA A 13 -5.99 -33.67 25.46
CA ALA A 13 -6.56 -34.39 24.34
C ALA A 13 -6.97 -35.82 24.72
N SER A 14 -6.11 -36.53 25.46
CA SER A 14 -6.41 -37.88 25.95
C SER A 14 -7.58 -37.89 26.95
N TRP A 15 -7.71 -36.84 27.76
CA TRP A 15 -8.83 -36.66 28.70
C TRP A 15 -10.15 -36.41 27.96
N LYS A 16 -10.18 -35.49 26.98
CA LYS A 16 -11.37 -35.21 26.15
C LYS A 16 -11.86 -36.44 25.38
N LEU A 17 -10.94 -37.25 24.85
CA LEU A 17 -11.27 -38.50 24.18
C LEU A 17 -11.93 -39.51 25.13
N LYS A 18 -11.45 -39.61 26.38
CA LYS A 18 -12.05 -40.50 27.39
C LYS A 18 -13.41 -40.01 27.88
N GLU A 19 -13.59 -38.70 28.01
CA GLU A 19 -14.86 -38.04 28.34
C GLU A 19 -15.93 -38.32 27.27
N ASN A 20 -15.60 -38.11 25.99
CA ASN A 20 -16.53 -38.31 24.87
C ASN A 20 -16.93 -39.79 24.68
N CYS A 21 -16.10 -40.75 25.09
CA CYS A 21 -16.39 -42.18 24.99
C CYS A 21 -17.13 -42.76 26.21
N GLY A 22 -17.61 -41.94 27.16
CA GLY A 22 -18.42 -42.39 28.31
C GLY A 22 -17.68 -43.30 29.30
N ARG A 23 -16.34 -43.37 29.25
CA ARG A 23 -15.52 -44.17 30.16
C ARG A 23 -15.32 -43.43 31.49
N LYS A 24 -15.08 -44.13 32.61
CA LYS A 24 -14.76 -43.52 33.92
C LYS A 24 -13.69 -42.42 33.76
N VAL A 25 -14.09 -41.17 33.90
CA VAL A 25 -13.25 -40.01 33.60
C VAL A 25 -12.39 -39.66 34.81
N SER A 26 -11.07 -39.70 34.66
CA SER A 26 -10.13 -39.16 35.67
C SER A 26 -10.27 -37.63 35.78
N LYS A 27 -9.91 -37.05 36.93
CA LYS A 27 -9.93 -35.57 37.11
C LYS A 27 -9.23 -34.85 35.96
N LYS A 28 -9.83 -33.74 35.50
CA LYS A 28 -9.31 -32.91 34.39
C LYS A 28 -7.85 -32.51 34.67
N PRO A 29 -6.94 -32.66 33.69
CA PRO A 29 -5.56 -32.21 33.84
C PRO A 29 -5.52 -30.72 34.22
N VAL A 30 -4.86 -30.40 35.32
CA VAL A 30 -4.67 -29.01 35.77
C VAL A 30 -3.58 -28.37 34.92
N MET A 31 -3.81 -27.14 34.46
CA MET A 31 -2.81 -26.40 33.69
C MET A 31 -1.61 -26.07 34.57
N PRO A 32 -0.38 -26.42 34.16
CA PRO A 32 0.83 -26.00 34.85
C PRO A 32 0.87 -24.48 35.05
N SER A 33 1.25 -24.04 36.25
CA SER A 33 1.31 -22.61 36.63
C SER A 33 2.23 -21.79 35.71
N SER A 34 3.28 -22.40 35.17
CA SER A 34 4.19 -21.77 34.19
C SER A 34 3.50 -21.46 32.86
N ILE A 35 2.58 -22.33 32.40
CA ILE A 35 1.81 -22.10 31.16
C ILE A 35 0.78 -21.00 31.39
N TYR A 36 0.09 -21.03 32.54
CA TYR A 36 -0.86 -19.99 32.92
C TYR A 36 -0.20 -18.60 33.01
N LYS A 37 0.99 -18.51 33.62
CA LYS A 37 1.75 -17.24 33.73
C LYS A 37 2.10 -16.67 32.36
N LEU A 38 2.53 -17.50 31.40
CA LEU A 38 2.84 -17.07 30.03
C LEU A 38 1.60 -16.60 29.29
N GLN A 39 0.53 -17.39 29.30
CA GLN A 39 -0.74 -17.00 28.66
C GLN A 39 -1.25 -15.68 29.25
N ARG A 40 -1.12 -15.49 30.57
CA ARG A 40 -1.46 -14.23 31.23
C ARG A 40 -0.58 -13.07 30.77
N GLN A 41 0.73 -13.27 30.59
CA GLN A 41 1.65 -12.25 30.07
C GLN A 41 1.33 -11.87 28.62
N GLU A 42 1.08 -12.85 27.76
CA GLU A 42 0.65 -12.63 26.38
C GLU A 42 -0.66 -11.84 26.35
N LEU A 43 -1.65 -12.24 27.17
CA LEU A 43 -2.94 -11.55 27.24
C LEU A 43 -2.80 -10.10 27.73
N ILE A 44 -1.94 -9.85 28.74
CA ILE A 44 -1.66 -8.49 29.22
C ILE A 44 -1.00 -7.65 28.13
N SER A 45 -0.01 -8.21 27.43
CA SER A 45 0.65 -7.54 26.30
C SER A 45 -0.35 -7.17 25.20
N GLU A 46 -1.25 -8.10 24.87
CA GLU A 46 -2.30 -7.87 23.88
C GLU A 46 -3.32 -6.81 24.33
N ILE A 47 -3.73 -6.84 25.60
CA ILE A 47 -4.60 -5.79 26.19
C ILE A 47 -3.92 -4.42 26.12
N LEU A 48 -2.65 -4.32 26.52
CA LEU A 48 -1.90 -3.06 26.48
C LEU A 48 -1.77 -2.54 25.04
N LYS A 49 -1.48 -3.42 24.09
CA LYS A 49 -1.45 -3.10 22.65
C LYS A 49 -2.79 -2.57 22.16
N LEU A 50 -3.90 -3.24 22.51
CA LEU A 50 -5.25 -2.81 22.14
C LEU A 50 -5.61 -1.46 22.78
N TYR A 51 -5.29 -1.25 24.05
CA TYR A 51 -5.46 0.05 24.73
C TYR A 51 -4.68 1.16 24.03
N GLY A 52 -3.42 0.91 23.66
CA GLY A 52 -2.59 1.84 22.90
C GLY A 52 -3.20 2.21 21.53
N GLN A 53 -3.94 1.30 20.89
CA GLN A 53 -4.65 1.59 19.64
C GLN A 53 -5.98 2.33 19.83
N ILE A 54 -6.63 2.20 20.99
CA ILE A 54 -7.94 2.83 21.25
C ILE A 54 -7.81 4.35 21.30
N HIS A 55 -6.81 4.88 22.00
CA HIS A 55 -6.60 6.32 22.16
C HIS A 55 -6.49 7.09 20.81
N PRO A 56 -5.59 6.72 19.87
CA PRO A 56 -5.50 7.40 18.59
C PRO A 56 -6.76 7.23 17.74
N LYS A 57 -7.45 6.08 17.83
CA LYS A 57 -8.73 5.84 17.14
C LYS A 57 -9.84 6.76 17.68
N LYS A 58 -9.96 6.90 19.00
CA LYS A 58 -10.91 7.83 19.64
C LYS A 58 -10.63 9.28 19.25
N ARG A 59 -9.37 9.71 19.28
CA ARG A 59 -8.96 11.06 18.85
C ARG A 59 -9.28 11.32 17.38
N ARG A 60 -8.99 10.34 16.50
CA ARG A 60 -9.33 10.41 15.08
C ARG A 60 -10.84 10.51 14.86
N LEU A 61 -11.63 9.71 15.57
CA LEU A 61 -13.09 9.75 15.50
C LEU A 61 -13.62 11.12 15.91
N TYR A 62 -13.16 11.66 17.05
CA TYR A 62 -13.53 13.00 17.51
C TYR A 62 -13.25 14.08 16.46
N ASN A 63 -12.05 14.09 15.89
CA ASN A 63 -11.66 15.03 14.84
C ASN A 63 -12.54 14.90 13.59
N LEU A 64 -12.88 13.68 13.19
CA LEU A 64 -13.78 13.42 12.06
C LEU A 64 -15.21 13.88 12.33
N THR A 65 -15.71 13.68 13.56
CA THR A 65 -17.03 14.16 13.98
C THR A 65 -17.10 15.68 13.92
N ILE A 66 -16.11 16.39 14.48
CA ILE A 66 -16.04 17.86 14.37
C ILE A 66 -16.00 18.30 12.91
N LYS A 67 -15.17 17.65 12.09
CA LYS A 67 -15.06 17.98 10.67
C LYS A 67 -16.38 17.77 9.93
N ARG A 68 -17.12 16.70 10.26
CA ARG A 68 -18.45 16.41 9.71
C ARG A 68 -19.46 17.49 10.09
N GLU A 69 -19.56 17.86 11.35
CA GLU A 69 -20.51 18.89 11.79
C GLU A 69 -20.18 20.25 11.15
N ARG A 70 -18.90 20.61 11.04
CA ARG A 70 -18.48 21.82 10.31
C ARG A 70 -18.82 21.81 8.82
N ILE A 71 -18.90 20.63 8.19
CA ILE A 71 -19.31 20.51 6.78
C ILE A 71 -20.84 20.60 6.68
N LYS A 72 -21.58 19.92 7.56
CA LYS A 72 -23.05 19.97 7.61
C LYS A 72 -23.60 21.38 7.90
N ALA A 73 -22.95 22.13 8.78
CA ALA A 73 -23.36 23.49 9.13
C ALA A 73 -23.14 24.51 8.00
N ARG A 74 -22.47 24.14 6.89
CA ARG A 74 -22.28 25.02 5.74
C ARG A 74 -23.46 24.89 4.79
N SER A 75 -24.04 26.02 4.39
CA SER A 75 -25.06 26.08 3.34
C SER A 75 -24.51 25.80 1.94
N VAL A 76 -23.21 26.01 1.71
CA VAL A 76 -22.55 25.81 0.41
C VAL A 76 -21.26 25.01 0.57
N SER A 77 -21.15 23.95 -0.23
CA SER A 77 -19.92 23.15 -0.32
C SER A 77 -18.83 23.91 -1.08
N LYS A 78 -17.67 24.15 -0.45
CA LYS A 78 -16.51 24.76 -1.09
C LYS A 78 -15.72 23.69 -1.85
N LEU A 79 -15.90 23.62 -3.17
CA LEU A 79 -15.10 22.77 -4.05
C LEU A 79 -14.01 23.63 -4.72
N CYS A 80 -12.75 23.32 -4.47
CA CYS A 80 -11.61 23.97 -5.14
C CYS A 80 -10.58 22.91 -5.53
N PHE A 81 -10.46 22.67 -6.83
CA PHE A 81 -9.42 21.81 -7.37
C PHE A 81 -8.07 22.53 -7.30
N GLY A 82 -7.02 21.82 -6.86
CA GLY A 82 -5.67 22.39 -6.75
C GLY A 82 -5.38 23.15 -5.44
N SER A 83 -6.23 23.01 -4.42
CA SER A 83 -6.13 23.62 -3.07
C SER A 83 -6.57 25.09 -2.99
N ALA A 84 -7.46 25.36 -2.03
CA ALA A 84 -7.88 26.71 -1.68
C ALA A 84 -6.74 27.57 -1.11
N LYS A 85 -5.70 26.95 -0.53
CA LYS A 85 -4.49 27.66 -0.08
C LYS A 85 -3.73 28.20 -1.30
N LEU A 86 -3.46 27.32 -2.27
CA LEU A 86 -2.79 27.69 -3.53
C LEU A 86 -3.60 28.71 -4.32
N PHE A 87 -4.93 28.55 -4.39
CA PHE A 87 -5.77 29.56 -5.04
C PHE A 87 -5.62 30.95 -4.41
N ARG A 88 -5.61 31.05 -3.07
CA ARG A 88 -5.44 32.34 -2.38
C ARG A 88 -4.03 32.92 -2.47
N ALA A 89 -3.02 32.10 -2.75
CA ALA A 89 -1.64 32.57 -2.89
C ALA A 89 -1.49 33.63 -4.01
N GLN A 90 -2.41 33.67 -4.98
CA GLN A 90 -2.43 34.70 -6.03
C GLN A 90 -2.47 36.14 -5.49
N PHE A 91 -3.05 36.34 -4.30
CA PHE A 91 -3.20 37.66 -3.70
C PHE A 91 -1.98 38.10 -2.88
N ASN A 92 -1.06 37.18 -2.57
CA ASN A 92 0.12 37.44 -1.73
C ASN A 92 1.32 36.64 -2.24
N LEU A 93 1.84 36.99 -3.42
CA LEU A 93 2.87 36.20 -4.12
C LEU A 93 4.19 36.12 -3.35
N ALA A 94 4.70 37.25 -2.84
CA ALA A 94 5.95 37.32 -2.08
C ALA A 94 5.93 36.42 -0.83
N ALA A 95 4.83 36.45 -0.06
CA ALA A 95 4.66 35.62 1.13
C ALA A 95 4.53 34.11 0.82
N ASN A 96 4.27 33.75 -0.43
CA ASN A 96 4.17 32.35 -0.88
C ASN A 96 5.36 31.93 -1.74
N SER A 97 6.44 32.73 -1.78
CA SER A 97 7.66 32.44 -2.55
C SER A 97 7.39 32.22 -4.05
N LEU A 98 6.48 33.00 -4.63
CA LEU A 98 6.14 32.96 -6.05
C LEU A 98 6.65 34.23 -6.72
N GLU A 99 7.40 34.10 -7.82
CA GLU A 99 8.06 35.22 -8.52
C GLU A 99 7.05 36.12 -9.25
N GLY A 100 5.88 35.57 -9.60
CA GLY A 100 4.87 36.31 -10.34
C GLY A 100 3.56 35.54 -10.50
N HIS A 101 2.57 36.22 -11.08
CA HIS A 101 1.25 35.63 -11.28
C HIS A 101 1.28 34.45 -12.26
N GLN A 102 2.18 34.48 -13.25
CA GLN A 102 2.36 33.37 -14.19
C GLN A 102 2.90 32.11 -13.50
N ASP A 103 3.83 32.29 -12.56
CA ASP A 103 4.38 31.20 -11.77
C ASP A 103 3.30 30.59 -10.86
N TRP A 104 2.54 31.42 -10.16
CA TRP A 104 1.34 31.00 -9.44
C TRP A 104 0.39 30.19 -10.32
N LEU A 105 0.07 30.68 -11.52
CA LEU A 105 -0.87 30.04 -12.43
C LEU A 105 -0.37 28.67 -12.86
N ASN A 106 0.94 28.53 -13.11
CA ASN A 106 1.57 27.26 -13.45
C ASN A 106 1.47 26.26 -12.30
N VAL A 107 1.85 26.68 -11.08
CA VAL A 107 1.76 25.84 -9.87
C VAL A 107 0.32 25.44 -9.57
N PHE A 108 -0.62 26.39 -9.67
CA PHE A 108 -2.04 26.14 -9.42
C PHE A 108 -2.63 25.18 -10.45
N ARG A 109 -2.36 25.37 -11.75
CA ARG A 109 -2.81 24.45 -12.82
C ARG A 109 -2.19 23.06 -12.69
N LEU A 110 -0.94 22.98 -12.25
CA LEU A 110 -0.29 21.71 -11.95
C LEU A 110 -1.02 21.01 -10.80
N ALA A 111 -1.25 21.67 -9.67
CA ALA A 111 -1.97 21.08 -8.54
C ALA A 111 -3.42 20.69 -8.90
N ARG A 112 -4.09 21.49 -9.73
CA ARG A 112 -5.48 21.29 -10.17
C ARG A 112 -5.66 20.10 -11.10
N SER A 113 -4.72 19.90 -12.02
CA SER A 113 -4.84 18.94 -13.13
C SER A 113 -3.53 18.19 -13.35
N SER A 114 -2.95 17.68 -12.27
CA SER A 114 -1.70 16.88 -12.29
C SER A 114 -1.94 15.44 -12.68
N SER A 115 -3.16 14.92 -12.62
CA SER A 115 -3.42 13.54 -13.03
C SER A 115 -4.78 13.33 -13.64
N MET A 116 -4.88 12.34 -14.52
CA MET A 116 -6.11 11.83 -15.11
C MET A 116 -6.16 10.33 -14.91
N THR A 117 -7.32 9.83 -14.47
CA THR A 117 -7.53 8.40 -14.19
C THR A 117 -8.58 7.86 -15.14
N PHE A 118 -8.25 6.74 -15.79
CA PHE A 118 -9.13 5.96 -16.64
C PHE A 118 -9.43 4.66 -15.90
N VAL A 119 -10.58 4.64 -15.22
CA VAL A 119 -11.06 3.43 -14.56
C VAL A 119 -11.47 2.45 -15.65
N GLY A 120 -10.91 1.24 -15.59
CA GLY A 120 -11.22 0.19 -16.55
C GLY A 120 -11.96 -0.97 -15.91
N SER A 121 -12.57 -1.78 -16.74
CA SER A 121 -13.34 -2.96 -16.35
C SER A 121 -12.95 -4.17 -17.21
N SER A 122 -13.22 -5.38 -16.71
CA SER A 122 -12.83 -6.61 -17.41
C SER A 122 -13.70 -6.94 -18.63
N ASP A 123 -14.86 -6.31 -18.76
CA ASP A 123 -15.77 -6.38 -19.92
C ASP A 123 -15.43 -5.36 -21.02
N GLU A 124 -14.48 -4.46 -20.75
CA GLU A 124 -13.93 -3.53 -21.72
C GLU A 124 -12.78 -4.14 -22.52
N SER A 125 -12.66 -3.75 -23.80
CA SER A 125 -11.56 -4.20 -24.65
C SER A 125 -10.23 -3.68 -24.09
N PHE A 126 -9.23 -4.55 -23.98
CA PHE A 126 -7.93 -4.26 -23.35
C PHE A 126 -8.03 -3.79 -21.89
N GLY A 127 -9.13 -4.12 -21.19
CA GLY A 127 -9.34 -3.79 -19.79
C GLY A 127 -9.66 -2.33 -19.53
N ASN A 128 -9.66 -1.49 -20.59
CA ASN A 128 -10.08 -0.09 -20.57
C ASN A 128 -10.40 0.40 -22.01
N GLN A 129 -11.63 0.83 -22.30
CA GLN A 129 -12.01 1.23 -23.66
C GLN A 129 -11.44 2.60 -24.08
N THR A 130 -11.17 3.48 -23.11
CA THR A 130 -10.72 4.85 -23.38
C THR A 130 -9.20 4.92 -23.56
N LEU A 131 -8.45 4.07 -22.85
CA LEU A 131 -7.00 4.03 -22.92
C LEU A 131 -6.54 2.57 -23.03
N GLN A 132 -6.00 2.20 -24.19
CA GLN A 132 -5.62 0.84 -24.53
C GLN A 132 -4.10 0.77 -24.72
N TYR A 133 -3.47 -0.26 -24.16
CA TYR A 133 -2.04 -0.45 -24.27
C TYR A 133 -1.72 -1.75 -25.02
N SER A 134 -0.85 -1.67 -26.02
CA SER A 134 -0.30 -2.83 -26.74
C SER A 134 1.10 -3.15 -26.22
N MET A 135 1.24 -4.32 -25.59
CA MET A 135 2.55 -4.81 -25.13
C MET A 135 3.50 -5.13 -26.29
N ALA A 136 2.96 -5.61 -27.42
CA ALA A 136 3.76 -5.99 -28.59
C ALA A 136 4.38 -4.76 -29.26
N ASP A 137 3.56 -3.72 -29.47
CA ASP A 137 3.99 -2.52 -30.18
C ASP A 137 4.57 -1.46 -29.23
N LYS A 138 4.46 -1.66 -27.91
CA LYS A 138 4.77 -0.66 -26.86
C LYS A 138 4.03 0.65 -27.10
N THR A 139 2.79 0.56 -27.58
CA THR A 139 1.97 1.72 -27.94
C THR A 139 0.81 1.91 -26.97
N LEU A 140 0.57 3.18 -26.61
CA LEU A 140 -0.58 3.62 -25.85
C LEU A 140 -1.55 4.34 -26.78
N LYS A 141 -2.78 3.83 -26.86
CA LYS A 141 -3.88 4.41 -27.63
C LYS A 141 -4.88 5.08 -26.69
N ILE A 142 -5.08 6.37 -26.84
CA ILE A 142 -6.03 7.15 -26.04
C ILE A 142 -7.15 7.64 -26.96
N ARG A 143 -8.40 7.31 -26.63
CA ARG A 143 -9.58 7.86 -27.30
C ARG A 143 -9.79 9.30 -26.86
N LEU A 144 -9.87 10.21 -27.81
CA LEU A 144 -10.08 11.63 -27.55
C LEU A 144 -11.57 11.98 -27.61
N PRO A 145 -12.02 13.01 -26.87
CA PRO A 145 -13.38 13.53 -26.97
C PRO A 145 -13.70 14.00 -28.39
N ASN A 146 -14.95 13.83 -28.81
CA ASN A 146 -15.44 14.40 -30.06
C ASN A 146 -15.76 15.89 -29.87
N ALA A 147 -14.72 16.73 -29.78
CA ALA A 147 -14.84 18.16 -29.53
C ALA A 147 -13.97 18.97 -30.50
N LYS A 148 -14.39 20.21 -30.77
CA LYS A 148 -13.59 21.16 -31.56
C LYS A 148 -12.24 21.38 -30.86
N GLY A 149 -11.14 21.16 -31.58
CA GLY A 149 -9.77 21.25 -31.06
C GLY A 149 -8.98 19.94 -31.05
N PHE A 150 -9.61 18.80 -31.34
CA PHE A 150 -8.90 17.55 -31.61
C PHE A 150 -9.01 17.19 -33.09
N GLU A 151 -7.87 17.08 -33.77
CA GLU A 151 -7.79 16.73 -35.20
C GLU A 151 -8.06 15.25 -35.46
N SER A 152 -7.89 14.41 -34.43
CA SER A 152 -8.07 12.96 -34.49
C SER A 152 -8.98 12.48 -33.37
N LYS A 153 -9.69 11.37 -33.61
CA LYS A 153 -10.47 10.65 -32.59
C LYS A 153 -9.59 9.89 -31.59
N THR A 154 -8.30 9.72 -31.90
CA THR A 154 -7.36 8.90 -31.13
C THR A 154 -5.97 9.51 -31.12
N LEU A 155 -5.33 9.52 -29.95
CA LEU A 155 -3.90 9.83 -29.77
C LEU A 155 -3.12 8.53 -29.61
N LEU A 156 -2.02 8.38 -30.36
CA LEU A 156 -1.08 7.26 -30.24
C LEU A 156 0.24 7.75 -29.65
N LEU A 157 0.64 7.19 -28.52
CA LEU A 157 1.98 7.38 -27.95
C LEU A 157 2.77 6.09 -28.19
N ARG A 158 3.98 6.24 -28.73
CA ARG A 158 4.89 5.12 -28.99
C ARG A 158 5.96 5.07 -27.91
N ASP A 159 6.66 3.95 -27.85
CA ASP A 159 7.79 3.72 -26.94
C ASP A 159 7.42 3.89 -25.45
N VAL A 160 6.18 3.56 -25.10
CA VAL A 160 5.72 3.55 -23.71
C VAL A 160 6.12 2.22 -23.10
N VAL A 161 7.13 2.22 -22.24
CA VAL A 161 7.68 1.01 -21.62
C VAL A 161 7.31 0.95 -20.15
N PHE A 162 6.71 -0.17 -19.75
CA PHE A 162 6.56 -0.52 -18.34
C PHE A 162 7.80 -1.26 -17.85
N PRO A 163 8.15 -1.12 -16.55
CA PRO A 163 9.23 -1.90 -15.94
C PRO A 163 9.04 -3.42 -16.12
N ASP A 164 10.15 -4.17 -16.06
CA ASP A 164 10.09 -5.64 -16.22
C ASP A 164 9.45 -6.35 -15.02
N PHE A 165 9.39 -5.71 -13.84
CA PHE A 165 8.64 -6.26 -12.71
C PHE A 165 7.15 -6.35 -13.05
N LEU A 166 6.50 -7.46 -12.69
CA LEU A 166 5.08 -7.75 -12.96
C LEU A 166 4.69 -7.82 -14.45
N LYS A 167 5.66 -7.91 -15.37
CA LYS A 167 5.41 -7.94 -16.82
C LYS A 167 4.54 -9.13 -17.25
N ALA A 168 4.78 -10.30 -16.67
CA ALA A 168 4.01 -11.51 -16.96
C ALA A 168 2.57 -11.41 -16.44
N GLU A 169 2.39 -10.87 -15.23
CA GLU A 169 1.11 -10.64 -14.60
C GLU A 169 0.31 -9.57 -15.35
N PHE A 170 0.97 -8.54 -15.87
CA PHE A 170 0.35 -7.52 -16.69
C PHE A 170 -0.10 -8.08 -18.05
N ALA A 171 0.75 -8.88 -18.71
CA ALA A 171 0.38 -9.59 -19.93
C ALA A 171 -0.84 -10.52 -19.69
N LYS A 172 -0.84 -11.24 -18.57
CA LYS A 172 -1.99 -12.05 -18.15
C LYS A 172 -3.23 -11.20 -17.90
N ALA A 173 -3.11 -10.05 -17.24
CA ALA A 173 -4.23 -9.14 -16.98
C ALA A 173 -4.90 -8.68 -18.29
N LEU A 174 -4.10 -8.38 -19.31
CA LEU A 174 -4.56 -7.98 -20.65
C LEU A 174 -5.12 -9.14 -21.50
N SER A 175 -4.72 -10.38 -21.21
CA SER A 175 -5.15 -11.56 -21.97
C SER A 175 -6.63 -11.88 -21.78
N HIS A 176 -7.22 -12.64 -22.72
CA HIS A 176 -8.60 -13.10 -22.61
C HIS A 176 -8.77 -14.06 -21.40
N PRO A 177 -9.87 -14.01 -20.63
CA PRO A 177 -10.07 -14.81 -19.41
C PRO A 177 -10.16 -16.33 -19.60
N GLY A 178 -10.10 -16.81 -20.85
CA GLY A 178 -10.14 -18.24 -21.18
C GLY A 178 -11.46 -18.92 -20.84
N LYS A 179 -11.43 -20.25 -20.67
CA LYS A 179 -12.63 -21.11 -20.49
C LYS A 179 -13.45 -20.81 -19.22
N HIS A 180 -12.87 -20.16 -18.23
CA HIS A 180 -13.52 -19.82 -16.96
C HIS A 180 -13.97 -18.35 -16.86
N GLY A 181 -13.80 -17.58 -17.94
CA GLY A 181 -14.26 -16.19 -18.00
C GLY A 181 -15.77 -16.06 -18.02
N LYS A 182 -16.29 -14.92 -17.54
CA LYS A 182 -17.71 -14.58 -17.74
C LYS A 182 -17.98 -14.32 -19.22
N LYS A 183 -19.21 -14.56 -19.69
CA LYS A 183 -19.62 -14.41 -21.11
C LYS A 183 -19.24 -13.07 -21.75
N ASN A 184 -19.30 -11.97 -20.99
CA ASN A 184 -18.99 -10.61 -21.49
C ASN A 184 -17.58 -10.15 -21.15
N GLN A 185 -16.76 -11.00 -20.53
CA GLN A 185 -15.44 -10.63 -20.08
C GLN A 185 -14.44 -10.69 -21.24
N LYS A 186 -13.80 -9.56 -21.53
CA LYS A 186 -12.86 -9.40 -22.63
C LYS A 186 -11.41 -9.56 -22.19
N THR A 187 -11.11 -9.18 -20.95
CA THR A 187 -9.79 -9.35 -20.33
C THR A 187 -9.87 -10.10 -19.01
N SER A 188 -8.76 -10.76 -18.66
CA SER A 188 -8.65 -11.55 -17.43
C SER A 188 -8.86 -10.70 -16.19
N LEU A 189 -8.39 -9.44 -16.22
CA LEU A 189 -8.56 -8.48 -15.13
C LEU A 189 -8.96 -7.10 -15.66
N PRO A 190 -9.71 -6.31 -14.85
CA PRO A 190 -9.89 -4.89 -15.11
C PRO A 190 -8.57 -4.14 -14.93
N ILE A 191 -8.29 -3.16 -15.77
CA ILE A 191 -7.04 -2.39 -15.72
C ILE A 191 -7.36 -0.90 -15.64
N THR A 192 -6.97 -0.27 -14.55
CA THR A 192 -7.09 1.17 -14.39
C THR A 192 -5.79 1.83 -14.76
N TYR A 193 -5.85 2.81 -15.67
CA TYR A 193 -4.69 3.60 -16.05
C TYR A 193 -4.73 4.97 -15.41
N ARG A 194 -3.57 5.49 -15.01
CA ARG A 194 -3.44 6.86 -14.50
C ARG A 194 -2.28 7.56 -15.19
N LEU A 195 -2.58 8.65 -15.87
CA LEU A 195 -1.58 9.59 -16.38
C LEU A 195 -1.30 10.62 -15.30
N ILE A 196 -0.03 10.78 -14.93
CA ILE A 196 0.41 11.73 -13.92
C ILE A 196 1.45 12.65 -14.55
N ARG A 197 1.21 13.95 -14.47
CA ARG A 197 2.17 15.00 -14.74
C ARG A 197 2.82 15.42 -13.43
N ARG A 198 4.14 15.31 -13.36
CA ARG A 198 4.96 15.88 -12.28
C ARG A 198 5.80 17.03 -12.81
N TYR A 199 6.13 17.94 -11.91
CA TYR A 199 7.09 19.00 -12.14
C TYR A 199 8.21 18.81 -11.15
N ASN A 200 9.44 18.82 -11.63
CA ASN A 200 10.60 18.78 -10.78
C ASN A 200 11.10 20.22 -10.60
N SER A 201 11.02 20.72 -9.37
CA SER A 201 11.41 22.10 -9.06
C SER A 201 12.92 22.34 -9.19
N ALA A 202 13.75 21.31 -9.04
CA ALA A 202 15.21 21.43 -9.12
C ALA A 202 15.70 21.68 -10.55
N ASN A 203 15.15 20.94 -11.52
CA ASN A 203 15.53 21.07 -12.94
C ASN A 203 14.49 21.84 -13.79
N LYS A 204 13.38 22.27 -13.19
CA LYS A 204 12.25 22.96 -13.86
C LYS A 204 11.61 22.18 -15.02
N GLU A 205 11.74 20.85 -15.03
CA GLU A 205 11.18 20.01 -16.09
C GLU A 205 9.83 19.39 -15.72
N LYS A 206 9.03 19.10 -16.74
CA LYS A 206 7.76 18.37 -16.62
C LYS A 206 7.96 16.94 -17.08
N SER A 207 7.61 15.99 -16.23
CA SER A 207 7.65 14.56 -16.56
C SER A 207 6.25 13.97 -16.53
N TYR A 208 5.97 13.08 -17.47
CA TYR A 208 4.70 12.37 -17.57
C TYR A 208 4.92 10.90 -17.26
N TYR A 209 4.08 10.36 -16.40
CA TYR A 209 4.12 8.96 -15.96
C TYR A 209 2.79 8.30 -16.30
N LEU A 210 2.86 7.07 -16.81
CA LEU A 210 1.72 6.19 -16.95
C LEU A 210 1.80 5.11 -15.86
N GLN A 211 0.72 4.98 -15.09
CA GLN A 211 0.56 3.88 -14.13
C GLN A 211 -0.55 2.96 -14.61
N ALA A 212 -0.30 1.65 -14.57
CA ALA A 212 -1.30 0.62 -14.77
C ALA A 212 -1.55 -0.11 -13.44
N SER A 213 -2.81 -0.14 -13.01
CA SER A 213 -3.23 -0.75 -11.75
C SER A 213 -4.18 -1.90 -12.04
N PHE A 214 -3.84 -3.10 -11.55
CA PHE A 214 -4.63 -4.32 -11.69
C PHE A 214 -4.37 -5.23 -10.47
N LYS A 215 -5.24 -6.21 -10.27
CA LYS A 215 -5.14 -7.13 -9.13
C LYS A 215 -4.06 -8.17 -9.38
N VAL A 216 -3.00 -8.16 -8.59
CA VAL A 216 -2.01 -9.24 -8.53
C VAL A 216 -2.38 -10.17 -7.37
N ALA A 217 -2.30 -11.48 -7.59
CA ALA A 217 -2.49 -12.44 -6.50
C ALA A 217 -1.31 -12.32 -5.53
N ALA A 218 -1.60 -12.07 -4.26
CA ALA A 218 -0.55 -12.07 -3.24
C ALA A 218 0.04 -13.49 -3.17
N PRO A 219 1.37 -13.65 -3.21
CA PRO A 219 1.97 -14.94 -2.93
C PRO A 219 1.55 -15.36 -1.52
N PRO A 220 1.34 -16.68 -1.27
CA PRO A 220 1.06 -17.14 0.08
C PRO A 220 2.20 -16.70 1.00
N ILE A 221 1.86 -16.10 2.13
CA ILE A 221 2.84 -15.75 3.16
C ILE A 221 3.22 -17.06 3.85
N ILE A 222 4.25 -17.72 3.34
CA ILE A 222 4.80 -18.93 3.92
C ILE A 222 5.90 -18.49 4.90
N THR A 223 5.51 -18.28 6.16
CA THR A 223 6.49 -18.18 7.26
C THR A 223 6.53 -19.53 7.95
N ARG A 224 7.72 -20.14 8.03
CA ARG A 224 7.90 -21.36 8.81
C ARG A 224 8.92 -21.11 9.90
N SER A 225 8.54 -21.43 11.14
CA SER A 225 9.41 -21.27 12.31
C SER A 225 10.58 -22.26 12.35
N ASP A 226 10.62 -23.24 11.43
CA ASP A 226 11.70 -24.21 11.30
C ASP A 226 12.76 -23.83 10.26
N ASN A 227 12.62 -22.68 9.59
CA ASN A 227 13.63 -22.16 8.66
C ASN A 227 14.61 -21.17 9.31
N GLY A 228 14.38 -20.78 10.57
CA GLY A 228 15.16 -19.72 11.21
C GLY A 228 14.51 -18.34 11.09
N LEU A 229 15.25 -17.28 11.44
CA LEU A 229 14.75 -15.91 11.47
C LEU A 229 15.75 -14.94 10.85
N VAL A 230 15.24 -13.98 10.08
CA VAL A 230 15.97 -12.77 9.68
C VAL A 230 15.59 -11.65 10.63
N GLY A 231 16.53 -11.25 11.48
CA GLY A 231 16.45 -10.08 12.34
C GLY A 231 16.85 -8.82 11.57
N LEU A 232 16.10 -7.75 11.78
CA LEU A 232 16.37 -6.41 11.27
C LEU A 232 16.46 -5.47 12.45
N ASP A 233 17.58 -4.78 12.59
CA ASP A 233 17.82 -3.78 13.63
C ASP A 233 18.29 -2.47 13.00
N THR A 234 17.57 -1.39 13.29
CA THR A 234 17.86 -0.04 12.77
C THR A 234 18.75 0.71 13.75
N ASN A 235 19.99 0.95 13.37
CA ASN A 235 20.95 1.76 14.12
C ASN A 235 21.02 3.19 13.56
N ALA A 236 21.73 4.08 14.25
CA ALA A 236 21.83 5.49 13.86
C ALA A 236 22.51 5.70 12.50
N ASP A 237 23.38 4.78 12.10
CA ASP A 237 24.27 4.90 10.93
C ASP A 237 24.10 3.73 9.94
N HIS A 238 23.31 2.72 10.27
CA HIS A 238 23.09 1.57 9.40
C HIS A 238 21.86 0.74 9.76
N LEU A 239 21.44 -0.10 8.81
CA LEU A 239 20.52 -1.21 9.05
C LEU A 239 21.32 -2.51 9.20
N ALA A 240 21.26 -3.12 10.38
CA ALA A 240 21.88 -4.41 10.65
C ALA A 240 20.88 -5.53 10.33
N ILE A 241 21.34 -6.52 9.57
CA ILE A 241 20.54 -7.68 9.18
C ILE A 241 21.28 -8.93 9.63
N THR A 242 20.59 -9.78 10.37
CA THR A 242 21.16 -11.02 10.91
C THR A 242 20.26 -12.19 10.58
N GLU A 243 20.84 -13.25 10.05
CA GLU A 243 20.17 -14.52 9.83
C GLU A 243 20.52 -15.49 10.97
N THR A 244 19.50 -16.17 11.47
CA THR A 244 19.64 -17.22 12.48
C THR A 244 18.98 -18.49 12.00
N ASP A 245 19.50 -19.65 12.38
CA ASP A 245 18.89 -20.93 12.11
C ASP A 245 17.64 -21.16 12.98
N ARG A 246 16.98 -22.30 12.78
CA ARG A 246 15.80 -22.73 13.54
C ARG A 246 16.01 -22.93 15.04
N PHE A 247 17.25 -22.98 15.51
CA PHE A 247 17.63 -23.12 16.91
C PHE A 247 18.04 -21.78 17.53
N GLY A 248 18.09 -20.71 16.73
CA GLY A 248 18.56 -19.40 17.14
C GLY A 248 20.07 -19.25 17.08
N ASN A 249 20.78 -20.18 16.44
CA ASN A 249 22.21 -20.01 16.19
C ASN A 249 22.41 -18.99 15.08
N TYR A 250 23.40 -18.14 15.24
CA TYR A 250 23.84 -17.21 14.21
C TYR A 250 24.30 -17.97 12.95
N LEU A 251 23.83 -17.53 11.79
CA LEU A 251 24.28 -18.02 10.49
C LEU A 251 25.14 -17.00 9.78
N ASP A 252 24.60 -15.80 9.56
CA ASP A 252 25.27 -14.72 8.84
C ASP A 252 24.72 -13.35 9.26
N SER A 253 25.45 -12.29 8.95
CA SER A 253 24.97 -10.92 9.09
C SER A 253 25.64 -9.99 8.10
N PHE A 254 24.89 -9.02 7.61
CA PHE A 254 25.43 -7.92 6.83
C PHE A 254 24.83 -6.60 7.27
N VAL A 255 25.55 -5.54 6.92
CA VAL A 255 25.22 -4.17 7.29
C VAL A 255 24.94 -3.38 6.02
N LEU A 256 23.81 -2.68 6.00
CA LEU A 256 23.48 -1.70 4.98
C LEU A 256 23.71 -0.29 5.57
N PRO A 257 24.86 0.35 5.29
CA PRO A 257 25.17 1.65 5.86
C PRO A 257 24.25 2.73 5.31
N PHE A 258 23.86 3.68 6.18
CA PHE A 258 23.18 4.89 5.76
C PHE A 258 24.20 5.92 5.29
N ASN A 259 23.99 6.47 4.10
CA ASN A 259 24.84 7.56 3.61
C ASN A 259 24.38 8.90 4.21
N LEU A 260 24.82 9.19 5.44
CA LEU A 260 24.39 10.37 6.21
C LEU A 260 25.34 11.57 6.09
N LYS A 261 26.45 11.42 5.35
CA LYS A 261 27.50 12.44 5.29
C LYS A 261 27.00 13.70 4.59
N GLY A 262 27.05 14.83 5.30
CA GLY A 262 26.66 16.14 4.76
C GLY A 262 25.15 16.42 4.79
N LEU A 263 24.37 15.56 5.46
CA LEU A 263 22.94 15.75 5.66
C LEU A 263 22.66 16.43 7.00
N ASP A 264 21.59 17.23 7.06
CA ASP A 264 21.11 17.80 8.32
C ASP A 264 20.33 16.76 9.17
N SER A 265 20.00 17.13 10.41
CA SER A 265 19.33 16.22 11.36
C SER A 265 17.95 15.76 10.90
N GLU A 266 17.20 16.57 10.14
CA GLU A 266 15.87 16.19 9.65
C GLU A 266 16.00 15.22 8.45
N GLN A 267 16.95 15.48 7.56
CA GLN A 267 17.28 14.62 6.42
C GLN A 267 17.81 13.26 6.88
N ALA A 268 18.69 13.25 7.89
CA ALA A 268 19.20 12.01 8.47
C ALA A 268 18.07 11.20 9.13
N ALA A 269 17.20 11.86 9.90
CA ALA A 269 16.03 11.20 10.52
C ALA A 269 15.06 10.62 9.47
N ALA A 270 14.84 11.32 8.35
CA ALA A 270 13.99 10.82 7.27
C ALA A 270 14.55 9.58 6.56
N ILE A 271 15.88 9.42 6.52
CA ILE A 271 16.54 8.24 5.94
C ILE A 271 16.51 7.05 6.91
N ILE A 272 16.73 7.30 8.20
CA ILE A 272 16.74 6.27 9.26
C ILE A 272 15.33 5.72 9.49
N GLY A 273 14.30 6.58 9.44
CA GLY A 273 12.88 6.23 9.63
C GLY A 273 12.23 6.84 10.86
#